data_AF-A0A197K838-F1
#
_entry.id   AF-A0A197K838-F1
#
_cell.length_a   1.000
_cell.length_b   1.000
_cell.length_c   1.000
_cell.angle_alpha   90.00
_cell.angle_beta   90.00
_cell.angle_gamma   90.00
#
_symmetry.space_group_name_H-M   'P 1'
#
loop_
_entity.id
_entity.type
_entity.pdbx_description
1 polymer ?
#
loop_
_entity_poly.entity_id
_entity_poly.type
_entity_poly.pdbx_seq_one_letter_code
_entity_poly.pdbx_strand_id
1 'polypeptide(L)'
;MPAYHSAFNELTDLRSVGSMALLPIKTRVRGPAPIADPNAEDIIDEALNLFRANVLFRNFEIKGDADRVLIYLILFITECLGKLARNPSLREAEKILGTLALGNFAIPGDATFPLNALYTAPANKMDADLLRQYVSQLRQEMAVRLPNRIYENDKPGKWWMCFQKRKFMNKSL
;
A
#
# COMPACT_ATOMS: atom_id res chain seq x y z
N MET A 1 3.30 -21.20 -9.35
CA MET A 1 3.88 -20.64 -8.10
C MET A 1 2.78 -19.93 -7.34
N PRO A 2 2.69 -20.08 -6.01
CA PRO A 2 1.74 -19.35 -5.18
C PRO A 2 2.13 -17.86 -5.06
N ALA A 3 1.20 -17.03 -4.62
CA ALA A 3 1.48 -15.63 -4.30
C ALA A 3 2.38 -15.50 -3.06
N TYR A 4 3.08 -14.38 -2.93
CA TYR A 4 3.94 -14.09 -1.80
C TYR A 4 3.14 -13.37 -0.72
N HIS A 5 3.16 -13.93 0.49
CA HIS A 5 2.44 -13.41 1.66
C HIS A 5 3.37 -12.56 2.52
N SER A 6 2.78 -11.75 3.38
CA SER A 6 3.52 -10.94 4.33
C SER A 6 4.18 -11.81 5.41
N ALA A 7 5.46 -11.61 5.67
CA ALA A 7 6.17 -12.21 6.80
C ALA A 7 5.62 -11.67 8.13
N PHE A 8 5.02 -10.48 8.13
CA PHE A 8 4.41 -9.88 9.32
C PHE A 8 3.14 -10.57 9.79
N ASN A 9 2.63 -11.59 9.08
CA ASN A 9 1.58 -12.46 9.61
C ASN A 9 2.06 -13.28 10.82
N GLU A 10 3.38 -13.44 11.00
CA GLU A 10 3.96 -14.15 12.16
C GLU A 10 4.01 -13.28 13.42
N LEU A 11 3.82 -11.95 13.30
CA LEU A 11 3.80 -11.07 14.47
C LEU A 11 2.52 -11.28 15.28
N THR A 12 2.69 -11.62 16.55
CA THR A 12 1.58 -11.71 17.51
C THR A 12 1.29 -10.34 18.14
N ASP A 13 0.10 -10.21 18.73
CA ASP A 13 -0.31 -9.06 19.56
C ASP A 13 -0.37 -7.69 18.85
N LEU A 14 -0.46 -7.70 17.52
CA LEU A 14 -0.74 -6.49 16.75
C LEU A 14 -2.20 -6.07 16.95
N ARG A 15 -2.41 -4.76 17.18
CA ARG A 15 -3.75 -4.19 17.14
C ARG A 15 -4.26 -4.23 15.70
N SER A 16 -5.40 -4.87 15.48
CA SER A 16 -6.12 -4.78 14.21
C SER A 16 -7.28 -3.80 14.30
N VAL A 17 -7.61 -3.18 13.17
CA VAL A 17 -8.82 -2.37 12.99
C VAL A 17 -9.59 -2.93 11.81
N GLY A 18 -10.80 -3.44 12.09
CA GLY A 18 -11.46 -4.35 11.15
C GLY A 18 -10.62 -5.61 10.98
N SER A 19 -10.20 -5.89 9.74
CA SER A 19 -9.26 -6.98 9.43
C SER A 19 -7.89 -6.49 8.93
N MET A 20 -7.52 -5.23 9.20
CA MET A 20 -6.20 -4.70 8.85
C MET A 20 -5.34 -4.54 10.10
N ALA A 21 -4.14 -5.12 10.09
CA ALA A 21 -3.17 -4.97 11.17
C ALA A 21 -2.53 -3.57 11.16
N LEU A 22 -2.46 -2.92 12.31
CA LEU A 22 -1.69 -1.68 12.52
C LEU A 22 -0.21 -2.04 12.69
N LEU A 23 0.47 -2.24 11.57
CA LEU A 23 1.87 -2.65 11.52
C LEU A 23 2.79 -1.46 11.83
N PRO A 24 3.91 -1.69 12.55
CA PRO A 24 4.94 -0.68 12.69
C PRO A 24 5.52 -0.29 11.33
N ILE A 25 5.75 1.00 11.10
CA ILE A 25 6.41 1.49 9.88
C ILE A 25 7.47 2.54 10.19
N LYS A 26 8.46 2.65 9.31
CA LYS A 26 9.51 3.67 9.40
C LYS A 26 9.00 4.98 8.84
N THR A 27 8.45 5.84 9.69
CA THR A 27 7.74 7.03 9.21
C THR A 27 8.15 8.29 9.94
N ARG A 28 8.16 9.40 9.19
CA ARG A 28 8.21 10.76 9.76
C ARG A 28 6.85 11.45 9.69
N VAL A 29 5.90 10.86 8.96
CA VAL A 29 4.52 11.32 8.84
C VAL A 29 3.80 11.03 10.15
N ARG A 30 3.06 12.01 10.67
CA ARG A 30 2.23 11.82 11.86
C ARG A 30 1.10 10.86 11.54
N GLY A 31 0.86 9.90 12.44
CA GLY A 31 -0.25 8.98 12.31
C GLY A 31 -0.20 7.88 13.37
N PRO A 32 -1.17 6.95 13.33
CA PRO A 32 -1.37 5.96 14.38
C PRO A 32 -0.49 4.72 14.26
N ALA A 33 0.28 4.56 13.18
CA ALA A 33 1.17 3.42 13.05
C ALA A 33 2.25 3.45 14.15
N PRO A 34 2.53 2.32 14.81
CA PRO A 34 3.69 2.21 15.68
C PRO A 34 4.98 2.55 14.91
N ILE A 35 6.00 3.04 15.61
CA ILE A 35 7.29 3.33 14.99
C ILE A 35 8.10 2.03 14.91
N ALA A 36 8.48 1.64 13.69
CA ALA A 36 9.36 0.49 13.48
C ALA A 36 10.83 0.81 13.80
N ASP A 37 11.63 -0.22 14.05
CA ASP A 37 13.10 -0.11 14.08
C ASP A 37 13.59 0.41 12.71
N PRO A 38 14.36 1.53 12.65
CA PRO A 38 14.92 2.05 11.42
C PRO A 38 15.76 1.05 10.62
N ASN A 39 16.36 0.06 11.29
CA ASN A 39 17.21 -0.95 10.67
C ASN A 39 16.46 -2.19 10.20
N ALA A 40 15.20 -2.37 10.61
CA ALA A 40 14.37 -3.48 10.19
C ALA A 40 13.61 -3.17 8.89
N GLU A 41 13.20 -4.22 8.17
CA GLU A 41 12.22 -4.09 7.08
C GLU A 41 10.83 -3.80 7.66
N ASP A 42 10.05 -2.95 7.01
CA ASP A 42 8.65 -2.72 7.33
C ASP A 42 7.72 -3.18 6.19
N ILE A 43 6.40 -3.14 6.42
CA ILE A 43 5.40 -3.59 5.43
C ILE A 43 5.45 -2.82 4.11
N ILE A 44 5.96 -1.59 4.09
CA ILE A 44 6.07 -0.76 2.88
C ILE A 44 7.25 -1.25 2.03
N ASP A 45 8.38 -1.53 2.67
CA ASP A 45 9.54 -2.11 2.01
C ASP A 45 9.21 -3.51 1.47
N GLU A 46 8.53 -4.34 2.27
CA GLU A 46 8.06 -5.66 1.86
C GLU A 46 7.12 -5.55 0.64
N ALA A 47 6.16 -4.62 0.66
CA ALA A 47 5.26 -4.41 -0.47
C ALA A 47 6.00 -3.98 -1.74
N LEU A 48 7.01 -3.12 -1.64
CA LEU A 48 7.86 -2.74 -2.78
C LEU A 48 8.65 -3.93 -3.32
N ASN A 49 9.21 -4.76 -2.44
CA ASN A 49 9.98 -5.94 -2.82
C ASN A 49 9.10 -7.02 -3.48
N LEU A 50 7.89 -7.23 -2.95
CA LEU A 50 6.96 -8.26 -3.44
C LEU A 50 6.09 -7.79 -4.63
N PHE A 51 5.98 -6.48 -4.89
CA PHE A 51 5.06 -5.92 -5.89
C PHE A 51 5.16 -6.59 -7.26
N ARG A 52 6.37 -6.67 -7.85
CA ARG A 52 6.56 -7.15 -9.23
C ARG A 52 6.12 -8.60 -9.40
N ALA A 53 6.31 -9.43 -8.38
CA ALA A 53 5.85 -10.80 -8.38
C ALA A 53 4.34 -10.86 -8.14
N ASN A 54 3.83 -10.12 -7.16
CA ASN A 54 2.45 -10.24 -6.74
C ASN A 54 1.44 -9.64 -7.72
N VAL A 55 1.78 -8.53 -8.40
CA VAL A 55 0.87 -7.83 -9.32
C VAL A 55 0.36 -8.68 -10.49
N LEU A 56 1.03 -9.81 -10.76
CA LEU A 56 0.67 -10.76 -11.82
C LEU A 56 -0.43 -11.75 -11.40
N PHE A 57 -0.71 -11.91 -10.10
CA PHE A 57 -1.69 -12.87 -9.62
C PHE A 57 -3.12 -12.33 -9.67
N ARG A 58 -4.03 -13.22 -10.07
CA ARG A 58 -5.49 -12.97 -10.07
C ARG A 58 -6.18 -13.41 -8.80
N ASN A 59 -5.60 -14.38 -8.10
CA ASN A 59 -6.11 -14.94 -6.85
C ASN A 59 -5.02 -14.76 -5.78
N PHE A 60 -5.44 -14.37 -4.59
CA PHE A 60 -4.56 -14.23 -3.43
C PHE A 60 -5.32 -14.76 -2.22
N GLU A 61 -4.84 -15.85 -1.63
CA GLU A 61 -5.39 -16.40 -0.40
C GLU A 61 -4.93 -15.52 0.77
N ILE A 62 -5.83 -15.13 1.67
CA ILE A 62 -5.48 -14.26 2.78
C ILE A 62 -5.14 -15.14 3.98
N LYS A 63 -3.88 -15.12 4.43
CA LYS A 63 -3.41 -15.91 5.57
C LYS A 63 -3.48 -15.16 6.90
N GLY A 64 -3.53 -13.84 6.86
CA GLY A 64 -3.64 -13.00 8.04
C GLY A 64 -3.94 -11.54 7.73
N ASP A 65 -3.98 -10.73 8.78
CA ASP A 65 -4.34 -9.32 8.66
C ASP A 65 -3.21 -8.46 8.03
N ALA A 66 -1.96 -8.92 8.11
CA ALA A 66 -0.84 -8.25 7.43
C ALA A 66 -0.93 -8.42 5.90
N ASP A 67 -1.41 -9.57 5.41
CA ASP A 67 -1.68 -9.76 3.98
C ASP A 67 -2.68 -8.73 3.45
N ARG A 68 -3.68 -8.33 4.25
CA ARG A 68 -4.65 -7.30 3.84
C ARG A 68 -4.02 -5.92 3.74
N VAL A 69 -3.01 -5.61 4.55
CA VAL A 69 -2.21 -4.39 4.38
C VAL A 69 -1.35 -4.49 3.12
N LEU A 70 -0.70 -5.64 2.89
CA LEU A 70 0.10 -5.89 1.69
C LEU A 70 -0.72 -5.77 0.40
N ILE A 71 -1.91 -6.38 0.35
CA ILE A 71 -2.84 -6.29 -0.80
C ILE A 71 -3.17 -4.82 -1.09
N TYR A 72 -3.49 -4.04 -0.05
CA TYR A 72 -3.80 -2.63 -0.20
C TYR A 72 -2.63 -1.85 -0.80
N LEU A 73 -1.42 -2.06 -0.28
CA LEU A 73 -0.20 -1.40 -0.76
C LEU A 73 0.13 -1.77 -2.21
N ILE A 74 -0.03 -3.03 -2.62
CA ILE A 74 0.19 -3.46 -4.02
C ILE A 74 -0.78 -2.75 -4.98
N LEU A 75 -2.04 -2.61 -4.59
CA LEU A 75 -3.02 -1.88 -5.40
C LEU A 75 -2.69 -0.38 -5.46
N PHE A 76 -2.26 0.20 -4.34
CA PHE A 76 -1.84 1.60 -4.31
C PHE A 76 -0.58 1.87 -5.14
N ILE A 77 0.41 0.95 -5.13
CA ILE A 77 1.58 1.03 -6.03
C ILE A 77 1.11 1.03 -7.50
N THR A 78 0.16 0.17 -7.85
CA THR A 78 -0.39 0.12 -9.22
C THR A 78 -1.03 1.46 -9.61
N GLU A 79 -1.80 2.07 -8.72
CA GLU A 79 -2.41 3.39 -8.93
C GLU A 79 -1.33 4.49 -9.10
N CYS A 80 -0.29 4.47 -8.26
CA CYS A 80 0.85 5.38 -8.37
C CYS A 80 1.53 5.26 -9.73
N LEU A 81 1.85 4.04 -10.18
CA LEU A 81 2.45 3.82 -11.50
C LEU A 81 1.53 4.33 -12.63
N GLY A 82 0.21 4.16 -12.49
CA GLY A 82 -0.77 4.72 -13.42
C GLY A 82 -0.72 6.25 -13.51
N LYS A 83 -0.51 6.95 -12.40
CA LYS A 83 -0.33 8.41 -12.39
C LYS A 83 0.98 8.87 -13.01
N LEU A 84 2.00 8.01 -13.02
CA LEU A 84 3.31 8.28 -13.62
C LEU A 84 3.40 7.88 -15.11
N ALA A 85 2.29 7.46 -15.73
CA ALA A 85 2.27 6.93 -17.10
C ALA A 85 2.79 7.88 -18.19
N ARG A 86 2.81 9.19 -17.92
CA ARG A 86 3.35 10.21 -18.84
C ARG A 86 4.86 10.45 -18.67
N ASN A 87 5.54 9.63 -17.87
CA ASN A 87 6.96 9.74 -17.56
C ASN A 87 7.38 11.14 -17.08
N PRO A 88 6.74 11.69 -16.02
CA PRO A 88 7.15 12.95 -15.44
C PRO A 88 8.56 12.84 -14.83
N SER A 89 9.24 13.97 -14.64
CA SER A 89 10.48 14.06 -13.87
C SER A 89 10.29 13.59 -12.42
N LEU A 90 11.36 13.29 -11.70
CA LEU A 90 11.31 12.85 -10.31
C LEU A 90 10.57 13.87 -9.43
N ARG A 91 10.91 15.15 -9.58
CA ARG A 91 10.29 16.25 -8.82
C ARG A 91 8.80 16.40 -9.10
N GLU A 92 8.39 16.18 -10.35
CA GLU A 92 6.96 16.18 -10.71
C GLU A 92 6.25 14.95 -10.16
N ALA A 93 6.90 13.78 -10.20
CA ALA A 93 6.38 12.54 -9.65
C ALA A 93 6.10 12.67 -8.14
N GLU A 94 7.03 13.23 -7.37
CA GLU A 94 6.86 13.49 -5.94
C GLU A 94 5.61 14.34 -5.66
N LYS A 95 5.36 15.39 -6.47
CA LYS A 95 4.16 16.22 -6.34
C LYS A 95 2.89 15.45 -6.70
N ILE A 96 2.91 14.69 -7.80
CA ILE A 96 1.78 13.90 -8.27
C ILE A 96 1.39 12.86 -7.23
N LEU A 97 2.37 12.09 -6.72
CA LEU A 97 2.14 11.04 -5.74
C LEU A 97 1.80 11.61 -4.36
N GLY A 98 2.42 12.72 -3.95
CA GLY A 98 2.05 13.41 -2.71
C GLY A 98 0.59 13.88 -2.73
N THR A 99 0.13 14.44 -3.85
CA THR A 99 -1.27 14.80 -4.05
C THR A 99 -2.18 13.56 -4.01
N LEU A 100 -1.77 12.47 -4.67
CA LEU A 100 -2.51 11.21 -4.67
C LEU A 100 -2.67 10.63 -3.25
N ALA A 101 -1.60 10.66 -2.46
CA ALA A 101 -1.58 10.10 -1.11
C ALA A 101 -2.51 10.84 -0.14
N LEU A 102 -2.67 12.15 -0.31
CA LEU A 102 -3.56 13.01 0.48
C LEU A 102 -4.98 13.09 -0.07
N GLY A 103 -5.22 12.62 -1.30
CA GLY A 103 -6.53 12.62 -1.92
C GLY A 103 -7.54 11.75 -1.16
N ASN A 104 -8.83 11.99 -1.39
CA ASN A 104 -9.89 11.19 -0.79
C ASN A 104 -9.80 9.73 -1.23
N PHE A 105 -10.08 8.82 -0.30
CA PHE A 105 -10.11 7.39 -0.56
C PHE A 105 -11.14 6.66 0.29
N ALA A 106 -11.53 5.49 -0.21
CA ALA A 106 -12.41 4.58 0.49
C ALA A 106 -11.62 3.65 1.41
N ILE A 107 -12.18 3.33 2.56
CA ILE A 107 -11.70 2.29 3.49
C ILE A 107 -12.71 1.13 3.54
N PRO A 108 -12.34 -0.05 4.07
CA PRO A 108 -13.29 -1.13 4.31
C PRO A 108 -14.57 -0.65 4.99
N GLY A 109 -15.73 -1.02 4.44
CA GLY A 109 -17.06 -0.56 4.87
C GLY A 109 -17.63 0.58 4.04
N ASP A 110 -16.79 1.39 3.37
CA ASP A 110 -17.26 2.42 2.45
C ASP A 110 -17.83 1.77 1.17
N ALA A 111 -18.94 2.29 0.64
CA ALA A 111 -19.60 1.71 -0.54
C ALA A 111 -18.70 1.66 -1.79
N THR A 112 -17.75 2.60 -1.91
CA THR A 112 -16.81 2.69 -3.02
C THR A 112 -15.54 1.85 -2.82
N PHE A 113 -15.38 1.17 -1.68
CA PHE A 113 -14.21 0.33 -1.43
C PHE A 113 -14.29 -0.99 -2.23
N PRO A 114 -13.36 -1.24 -3.17
CA PRO A 114 -13.47 -2.30 -4.18
C PRO A 114 -13.25 -3.73 -3.65
N LEU A 115 -12.78 -3.84 -2.40
CA LEU A 115 -12.41 -5.10 -1.75
C LEU A 115 -13.28 -5.42 -0.53
N ASN A 116 -14.47 -4.81 -0.37
CA ASN A 116 -15.32 -5.04 0.80
C ASN A 116 -15.59 -6.53 1.10
N ALA A 117 -15.67 -7.40 0.08
CA ALA A 117 -15.86 -8.84 0.29
C ALA A 117 -14.65 -9.55 0.97
N LEU A 118 -13.48 -8.93 0.99
CA LEU A 118 -12.22 -9.49 1.51
C LEU A 118 -11.80 -8.84 2.84
N TYR A 119 -12.45 -7.77 3.25
CA TYR A 119 -12.10 -6.96 4.42
C TYR A 119 -13.28 -6.84 5.37
N THR A 120 -13.00 -6.89 6.66
CA THR A 120 -13.97 -6.56 7.69
C THR A 120 -13.97 -5.05 7.91
N ALA A 121 -15.17 -4.45 7.89
CA ALA A 121 -15.33 -3.03 8.17
C ALA A 121 -14.95 -2.70 9.63
N PRO A 122 -14.47 -1.48 9.91
CA PRO A 122 -14.30 -0.99 11.28
C PRO A 122 -15.59 -1.11 12.10
N ALA A 123 -15.48 -1.47 13.38
CA ALA A 123 -16.64 -1.74 14.22
C ALA A 123 -17.46 -0.48 14.57
N ASN A 124 -16.80 0.67 14.60
CA ASN A 124 -17.41 1.94 14.99
C ASN A 124 -16.70 3.12 14.30
N LYS A 125 -17.23 4.33 14.49
CA LYS A 125 -16.70 5.56 13.87
C LYS A 125 -15.26 5.87 14.29
N MET A 126 -14.90 5.63 15.55
CA MET A 126 -13.55 5.88 16.06
C MET A 126 -12.52 4.97 15.38
N ASP A 127 -12.86 3.69 15.22
CA ASP A 127 -12.04 2.72 14.48
C ASP A 127 -11.97 3.08 12.99
N ALA A 128 -13.06 3.57 12.40
CA ALA A 128 -13.04 4.04 11.01
C ALA A 128 -12.09 5.24 10.82
N ASP A 129 -12.11 6.21 11.74
CA ASP A 129 -11.22 7.36 11.71
C ASP A 129 -9.75 6.95 11.94
N LEU A 130 -9.51 6.01 12.86
CA LEU A 130 -8.19 5.43 13.10
C LEU A 130 -7.65 4.71 11.85
N LEU A 131 -8.47 3.88 11.21
CA LEU A 131 -8.07 3.17 10.00
C LEU A 131 -7.79 4.13 8.85
N ARG A 132 -8.61 5.18 8.69
CA ARG A 132 -8.38 6.22 7.68
C ARG A 132 -7.06 6.95 7.92
N GLN A 133 -6.73 7.29 9.17
CA GLN A 133 -5.44 7.91 9.49
C GLN A 133 -4.26 6.96 9.20
N TYR A 134 -4.37 5.68 9.58
CA TYR A 134 -3.34 4.68 9.30
C TYR A 134 -3.10 4.50 7.81
N VAL A 135 -4.17 4.34 7.03
CA VAL A 135 -4.08 4.19 5.57
C VAL A 135 -3.53 5.45 4.90
N SER A 136 -3.90 6.64 5.39
CA SER A 136 -3.31 7.90 4.90
C SER A 136 -1.80 7.95 5.16
N GLN A 137 -1.35 7.49 6.33
CA GLN A 137 0.07 7.42 6.68
C GLN A 137 0.83 6.44 5.76
N LEU A 138 0.27 5.25 5.52
CA LEU A 138 0.82 4.26 4.58
C LEU A 138 0.97 4.83 3.17
N ARG A 139 -0.06 5.53 2.67
CA ARG A 139 -0.05 6.17 1.35
C ARG A 139 1.04 7.22 1.23
N GLN A 140 1.18 8.08 2.23
CA GLN A 140 2.17 9.16 2.23
C GLN A 140 3.59 8.62 2.24
N GLU A 141 3.88 7.63 3.08
CA GLU A 141 5.19 6.96 3.10
C GLU A 141 5.47 6.24 1.77
N MET A 142 4.50 5.52 1.21
CA MET A 142 4.66 4.89 -0.09
C MET A 142 4.91 5.92 -1.22
N ALA A 143 4.21 7.06 -1.20
CA ALA A 143 4.39 8.13 -2.20
C ALA A 143 5.78 8.78 -2.15
N VAL A 144 6.45 8.76 -0.99
CA VAL A 144 7.83 9.23 -0.83
C VAL A 144 8.85 8.15 -1.23
N ARG A 145 8.62 6.89 -0.84
CA ARG A 145 9.59 5.81 -1.07
C ARG A 145 9.55 5.26 -2.50
N LEU A 146 8.39 5.22 -3.14
CA LEU A 146 8.24 4.65 -4.48
C LEU A 146 9.08 5.40 -5.54
N PRO A 147 9.05 6.75 -5.67
CA PRO A 147 9.89 7.44 -6.65
C PRO A 147 11.38 7.16 -6.46
N ASN A 148 11.87 7.18 -5.23
CA ASN A 148 13.25 6.85 -4.87
C ASN A 148 13.65 5.42 -5.27
N ARG A 149 12.67 4.50 -5.34
CA ARG A 149 12.89 3.10 -5.73
C ARG A 149 12.89 2.88 -7.24
N ILE A 150 12.11 3.67 -7.99
CA ILE A 150 11.83 3.38 -9.41
C ILE A 150 12.50 4.33 -10.39
N TYR A 151 12.93 5.52 -9.96
CA TYR A 151 13.52 6.51 -10.86
C TYR A 151 15.02 6.25 -11.07
N GLU A 152 15.45 6.35 -12.33
CA GLU A 152 16.84 6.30 -12.76
C GLU A 152 17.09 7.45 -13.73
N ASN A 153 18.06 8.33 -13.45
CA ASN A 153 18.38 9.50 -14.29
C ASN A 153 17.15 10.35 -14.65
N ASP A 154 16.36 10.73 -13.63
CA ASP A 154 15.16 11.57 -13.72
C ASP A 154 14.01 10.99 -14.57
N LYS A 155 14.02 9.68 -14.82
CA LYS A 155 12.94 8.96 -15.53
C LYS A 155 12.49 7.73 -14.76
N PRO A 156 11.19 7.38 -14.80
CA PRO A 156 10.72 6.16 -14.18
C PRO A 156 11.25 4.94 -14.93
N GLY A 157 11.78 3.96 -14.19
CA GLY A 157 12.38 2.76 -14.74
C GLY A 157 11.38 1.91 -15.50
N LYS A 158 11.74 1.50 -16.72
CA LYS A 158 10.89 0.69 -17.60
C LYS A 158 10.42 -0.63 -16.97
N TRP A 159 11.24 -1.19 -16.07
CA TRP A 159 10.97 -2.44 -15.35
C TRP A 159 9.90 -2.31 -14.26
N TRP A 160 9.51 -1.09 -13.91
CA TRP A 160 8.34 -0.80 -13.08
C TRP A 160 7.16 -0.38 -13.95
N MET A 161 7.39 0.51 -14.92
CA MET A 161 6.34 1.05 -15.78
C MET A 161 5.67 0.01 -16.69
N CYS A 162 6.32 -1.13 -16.97
CA CYS A 162 5.69 -2.25 -17.67
C CYS A 162 4.49 -2.84 -16.91
N PHE A 163 4.38 -2.62 -15.59
CA PHE A 163 3.27 -3.06 -14.75
C PHE A 163 2.15 -2.02 -14.59
N GLN A 164 2.29 -0.80 -15.11
CA GLN A 164 1.34 0.31 -14.87
C GLN A 164 -0.12 0.03 -15.28
N LYS A 165 -0.35 -0.91 -16.22
CA LYS A 165 -1.68 -1.32 -16.69
C LYS A 165 -2.15 -2.64 -16.10
N ARG A 166 -1.32 -3.32 -15.29
CA ARG A 166 -1.69 -4.58 -14.63
C ARG A 166 -2.65 -4.29 -13.49
N LYS A 167 -3.52 -5.26 -13.19
CA LYS A 167 -4.48 -5.17 -12.10
C LYS A 167 -4.33 -6.39 -11.23
N PHE A 168 -3.71 -6.21 -10.07
CA PHE A 168 -3.63 -7.25 -9.06
C PHE A 168 -5.05 -7.67 -8.65
N MET A 169 -5.32 -8.99 -8.61
CA MET A 169 -6.65 -9.55 -8.36
C MET A 169 -7.78 -9.05 -9.29
N ASN A 170 -7.44 -8.46 -10.45
CA ASN A 170 -8.37 -7.71 -11.31
C ASN A 170 -9.09 -6.56 -10.59
N LYS A 171 -8.48 -5.99 -9.55
CA LYS A 171 -9.02 -4.88 -8.75
C LYS A 171 -8.20 -3.60 -8.95
N SER A 172 -8.80 -2.47 -8.60
CA SER A 172 -8.19 -1.14 -8.55
C SER A 172 -8.82 -0.36 -7.41
N LEU A 173 -8.04 0.45 -6.70
CA LEU A 173 -8.54 1.39 -5.68
C LEU A 173 -9.38 2.52 -6.29
#